data_AF-A0A8S3PZX2-F1
#
_entry.id   AF-A0A8S3PZX2-F1
#
_cell.length_a   1.000
_cell.length_b   1.000
_cell.length_c   1.000
_cell.angle_alpha   90.00
_cell.angle_beta   90.00
_cell.angle_gamma   90.00
#
_symmetry.space_group_name_H-M   'P 1'
#
loop_
_entity.id
_entity.type
_entity.pdbx_description
1 polymer ?
#
loop_
_entity_poly.entity_id
_entity_poly.type
_entity_poly.pdbx_seq_one_letter_code
_entity_poly.pdbx_strand_id
1 'polypeptide(L)'
;MKLKPLLLMILIGALVVAVICFSLWSYTSSEDISDPKHLFLRSENSKTLELTTSSPGASPRDTRCTYHTCFDVYHCGYNDKTRISVYIYPVNEYVDQAGNAITLPLSKEFYEMLEAIADSPYYINDPEMACLIVPSVDLLNQNSIRLREVGQILASLPWWNNGNNHLLFNMLPGSSPDYSTVLEVDTGKAVIAGGGFSTWSYRRTFDVSIPIYNPLIQPDKMPQKSYLEKRRYLVISSQTSLHKEYRDVLHDIEKQEPRFLFIQKCPTEERTWNFSRGCKQKVAYDYPQILQVNSSVIECNKQ
;
A
#
# COMPACT_ATOMS: atom_id res chain seq x y z
N MET A 1 30.68 14.38 -59.15
CA MET A 1 29.26 14.78 -59.05
C MET A 1 28.32 13.59 -58.75
N LYS A 2 28.59 12.75 -57.73
CA LYS A 2 27.73 11.59 -57.38
C LYS A 2 27.57 11.34 -55.86
N LEU A 3 27.80 12.34 -55.01
CA LEU A 3 27.72 12.18 -53.55
C LEU A 3 26.32 12.44 -52.97
N LYS A 4 25.46 13.16 -53.69
CA LYS A 4 24.10 13.53 -53.26
C LYS A 4 23.10 12.37 -53.12
N PRO A 5 23.05 11.35 -54.01
CA PRO A 5 22.03 10.30 -53.89
C PRO A 5 22.33 9.30 -52.77
N LEU A 6 23.62 9.06 -52.46
CA LEU A 6 24.01 8.13 -51.39
C LEU A 6 23.68 8.70 -50.00
N LEU A 7 23.90 9.99 -49.79
CA LEU A 7 23.59 10.67 -48.53
C LEU A 7 22.08 10.68 -48.25
N LEU A 8 21.26 10.84 -49.29
CA LEU A 8 19.79 10.83 -49.18
C LEU A 8 19.27 9.44 -48.79
N MET A 9 19.84 8.37 -49.36
CA MET A 9 19.47 6.99 -49.02
C MET A 9 19.82 6.64 -47.55
N ILE A 10 20.95 7.13 -47.06
CA ILE A 10 21.38 6.93 -45.66
C ILE A 10 20.44 7.67 -44.69
N LEU A 11 20.06 8.91 -45.02
CA LEU A 11 19.12 9.70 -44.21
C LEU A 11 17.72 9.06 -44.14
N ILE A 12 17.22 8.53 -45.26
CA ILE A 12 15.93 7.82 -45.30
C ILE A 12 16.03 6.52 -44.48
N GLY A 13 17.11 5.76 -44.64
CA GLY A 13 17.34 4.54 -43.85
C GLY A 13 17.38 4.80 -42.35
N ALA A 14 18.07 5.85 -41.93
CA ALA A 14 18.14 6.26 -40.52
C ALA A 14 16.77 6.68 -39.97
N LEU A 15 15.96 7.40 -40.76
CA LEU A 15 14.60 7.79 -40.38
C LEU A 15 13.69 6.57 -40.18
N VAL A 16 13.75 5.59 -41.09
CA VAL A 16 12.96 4.35 -40.98
C VAL A 16 13.37 3.56 -39.75
N VAL A 17 14.66 3.42 -39.47
CA VAL A 17 15.14 2.75 -38.25
C VAL A 17 14.71 3.50 -37.00
N ALA A 18 14.78 4.84 -36.99
CA ALA A 18 14.31 5.64 -35.86
C ALA A 18 12.81 5.47 -35.60
N VAL A 19 11.98 5.43 -36.66
CA VAL A 19 10.54 5.18 -36.54
C VAL A 19 10.25 3.77 -36.02
N ILE A 20 10.98 2.75 -36.49
CA ILE A 20 10.84 1.36 -36.01
C ILE A 20 11.31 1.23 -34.55
N CYS A 21 12.42 1.86 -34.19
CA CYS A 21 12.88 1.88 -32.80
C CYS A 21 11.90 2.65 -31.90
N PHE A 22 11.30 3.73 -32.38
CA PHE A 22 10.31 4.50 -31.63
C PHE A 22 9.00 3.71 -31.47
N SER A 23 8.55 2.99 -32.50
CA SER A 23 7.35 2.15 -32.42
C SER A 23 7.56 0.89 -31.57
N LEU A 24 8.76 0.29 -31.61
CA LEU A 24 9.12 -0.81 -30.72
C LEU A 24 9.27 -0.32 -29.27
N TRP A 25 9.88 0.84 -29.05
CA TRP A 25 9.97 1.43 -27.71
C TRP A 25 8.58 1.74 -27.17
N SER A 26 7.72 2.41 -27.95
CA SER A 26 6.36 2.73 -27.52
C SER A 26 5.51 1.48 -27.25
N TYR A 27 5.77 0.37 -27.95
CA TYR A 27 5.16 -0.93 -27.65
C TYR A 27 5.70 -1.57 -26.36
N THR A 28 6.97 -1.35 -26.00
CA THR A 28 7.54 -1.89 -24.74
C THR A 28 7.21 -1.05 -23.50
N SER A 29 6.85 0.23 -23.67
CA SER A 29 6.56 1.16 -22.57
C SER A 29 5.09 1.19 -22.14
N SER A 30 4.21 0.42 -22.80
CA SER A 30 2.89 0.11 -22.24
C SER A 30 2.99 -1.14 -21.38
N GLU A 31 3.27 -0.98 -20.08
CA GLU A 31 2.86 -2.00 -19.11
C GLU A 31 1.34 -2.15 -19.24
N ASP A 32 0.92 -3.33 -19.71
CA ASP A 32 -0.45 -3.64 -20.07
C ASP A 32 -1.35 -3.59 -18.81
N ILE A 33 -2.17 -2.55 -18.71
CA ILE A 33 -3.33 -2.47 -17.78
C ILE A 33 -4.44 -3.47 -18.19
N SER A 34 -4.22 -4.24 -19.26
CA SER A 34 -5.18 -5.14 -19.90
C SER A 34 -5.00 -6.62 -19.53
N ASP A 35 -4.38 -6.97 -18.39
CA ASP A 35 -4.44 -8.35 -17.88
C ASP A 35 -5.91 -8.69 -17.54
N PRO A 36 -6.50 -9.78 -18.10
CA PRO A 36 -7.87 -10.19 -17.80
C PRO A 36 -8.15 -10.39 -16.30
N LYS A 37 -7.12 -10.57 -15.47
CA LYS A 37 -7.24 -10.56 -14.00
C LYS A 37 -7.70 -9.20 -13.44
N HIS A 38 -7.27 -8.10 -14.07
CA HIS A 38 -7.60 -6.75 -13.63
C HIS A 38 -9.06 -6.31 -13.95
N LEU A 39 -9.81 -7.10 -14.72
CA LEU A 39 -11.16 -6.75 -15.18
C LEU A 39 -12.27 -6.98 -14.15
N PHE A 40 -12.10 -7.91 -13.20
CA PHE A 40 -13.20 -8.44 -12.37
C PHE A 40 -13.85 -7.37 -11.47
N LEU A 41 -13.05 -6.48 -10.87
CA LEU A 41 -13.54 -5.41 -9.99
C LEU A 41 -13.93 -4.12 -10.73
N ARG A 42 -13.46 -3.94 -11.97
CA ARG A 42 -13.80 -2.81 -12.85
C ARG A 42 -14.96 -3.17 -13.78
N SER A 43 -15.97 -3.86 -13.24
CA SER A 43 -17.19 -4.28 -13.94
C SER A 43 -17.77 -3.15 -14.81
N GLU A 44 -18.49 -3.51 -15.87
CA GLU A 44 -19.28 -2.64 -16.78
C GLU A 44 -20.22 -1.63 -16.08
N ASN A 45 -20.33 -1.69 -14.74
CA ASN A 45 -21.15 -0.84 -13.89
C ASN A 45 -20.36 0.16 -13.02
N SER A 46 -19.06 0.39 -13.25
CA SER A 46 -18.33 1.48 -12.57
C SER A 46 -19.04 2.80 -12.81
N LYS A 47 -19.54 3.43 -11.74
CA LYS A 47 -20.25 4.71 -11.83
C LYS A 47 -19.32 5.85 -11.46
N THR A 48 -19.48 6.97 -12.15
CA THR A 48 -18.93 8.25 -11.70
C THR A 48 -19.91 8.86 -10.71
N LEU A 49 -19.45 9.11 -9.48
CA LEU A 49 -20.22 9.66 -8.39
C LEU A 49 -19.70 11.07 -8.05
N GLU A 50 -20.59 12.05 -8.07
CA GLU A 50 -20.26 13.44 -7.78
C GLU A 50 -20.40 13.72 -6.28
N LEU A 51 -19.35 14.27 -5.67
CA LEU A 51 -19.43 14.85 -4.32
C LEU A 51 -19.97 16.27 -4.40
N THR A 52 -21.04 16.51 -3.66
CA THR A 52 -21.71 17.82 -3.57
C THR A 52 -21.60 18.42 -2.18
N THR A 53 -21.91 19.71 -2.05
CA THR A 53 -22.03 20.39 -0.75
C THR A 53 -23.09 19.81 0.18
N SER A 54 -24.03 18.99 -0.33
CA SER A 54 -25.02 18.26 0.47
C SER A 54 -24.55 16.87 0.89
N SER A 55 -23.33 16.46 0.51
CA SER A 55 -22.77 15.17 0.89
C SER A 55 -22.55 15.09 2.40
N PRO A 56 -22.77 13.93 3.04
CA PRO A 56 -22.64 13.78 4.48
C PRO A 56 -21.27 14.23 4.99
N GLY A 57 -21.28 14.90 6.14
CA GLY A 57 -20.06 15.17 6.89
C GLY A 57 -19.46 13.88 7.40
N ALA A 58 -18.15 13.72 7.25
CA ALA A 58 -17.43 12.60 7.81
C ALA A 58 -17.23 12.81 9.32
N SER A 59 -17.36 11.74 10.10
CA SER A 59 -17.10 11.81 11.54
C SER A 59 -15.62 11.55 11.83
N PRO A 60 -14.99 12.30 12.74
CA PRO A 60 -13.63 12.06 13.16
C PRO A 60 -13.43 10.64 13.69
N ARG A 61 -12.19 10.13 13.54
CA ARG A 61 -11.78 8.84 14.07
C ARG A 61 -12.05 8.74 15.58
N ASP A 62 -12.82 7.74 16.02
CA ASP A 62 -13.03 7.49 17.45
C ASP A 62 -11.89 6.63 18.01
N THR A 63 -11.06 7.27 18.84
CA THR A 63 -9.90 6.67 19.50
C THR A 63 -10.28 5.70 20.62
N ARG A 64 -11.53 5.71 21.09
CA ARG A 64 -12.03 4.84 22.17
C ARG A 64 -12.66 3.55 21.66
N CYS A 65 -12.62 3.32 20.34
CA CYS A 65 -13.14 2.09 19.77
C CYS A 65 -12.38 0.86 20.26
N THR A 66 -13.17 -0.14 20.63
CA THR A 66 -12.73 -1.48 20.99
C THR A 66 -13.61 -2.47 20.22
N TYR A 67 -13.20 -3.74 20.20
CA TYR A 67 -14.01 -4.82 19.64
C TYR A 67 -15.43 -4.85 20.26
N HIS A 68 -15.60 -4.47 21.52
CA HIS A 68 -16.91 -4.53 22.17
C HIS A 68 -17.78 -3.27 22.00
N THR A 69 -17.22 -2.17 21.50
CA THR A 69 -17.91 -0.86 21.46
C THR A 69 -18.22 -0.36 20.06
N CYS A 70 -17.36 -0.67 19.09
CA CYS A 70 -17.47 -0.16 17.72
C CYS A 70 -17.59 -1.26 16.66
N PHE A 71 -17.34 -2.51 17.04
CA PHE A 71 -17.51 -3.65 16.15
C PHE A 71 -18.84 -4.34 16.43
N ASP A 72 -19.66 -4.49 15.40
CA ASP A 72 -20.93 -5.21 15.47
C ASP A 72 -20.71 -6.69 15.16
N VAL A 73 -20.54 -7.48 16.23
CA VAL A 73 -20.37 -8.92 16.16
C VAL A 73 -21.62 -9.65 15.63
N TYR A 74 -22.80 -9.06 15.71
CA TYR A 74 -24.04 -9.72 15.27
C TYR A 74 -24.09 -9.89 13.74
N HIS A 75 -23.40 -9.04 12.99
CA HIS A 75 -23.20 -9.20 11.55
C HIS A 75 -22.26 -10.37 11.18
N CYS A 76 -21.52 -10.91 12.14
CA CYS A 76 -20.53 -11.96 11.89
C CYS A 76 -21.04 -13.39 12.12
N GLY A 77 -22.32 -13.54 12.49
CA GLY A 77 -22.94 -14.84 12.80
C GLY A 77 -23.84 -15.41 11.70
N TYR A 78 -23.87 -14.81 10.49
CA TYR A 78 -24.83 -15.18 9.45
C TYR A 78 -24.60 -16.60 8.87
N ASN A 79 -23.41 -17.16 9.03
CA ASN A 79 -23.02 -18.44 8.43
C ASN A 79 -22.68 -19.51 9.49
N ASP A 80 -23.24 -20.71 9.34
CA ASP A 80 -22.92 -21.90 10.17
C ASP A 80 -21.47 -22.38 9.99
N LYS A 81 -20.80 -21.86 8.96
CA LYS A 81 -19.38 -22.05 8.71
C LYS A 81 -18.67 -21.05 9.62
N THR A 82 -17.84 -21.50 10.55
CA THR A 82 -17.08 -20.71 11.55
C THR A 82 -16.05 -19.74 10.94
N ARG A 83 -16.37 -19.08 9.82
CA ARG A 83 -15.52 -18.21 9.03
C ARG A 83 -16.19 -16.85 8.89
N ILE A 84 -15.37 -15.82 9.00
CA ILE A 84 -15.75 -14.44 8.70
C ILE A 84 -16.18 -14.30 7.23
N SER A 85 -17.19 -13.47 6.95
CA SER A 85 -17.60 -13.03 5.61
C SER A 85 -17.11 -11.60 5.33
N VAL A 86 -16.64 -11.34 4.11
CA VAL A 86 -16.09 -10.03 3.71
C VAL A 86 -16.76 -9.59 2.41
N TYR A 87 -17.36 -8.40 2.43
CA TYR A 87 -17.88 -7.73 1.25
C TYR A 87 -16.93 -6.62 0.79
N ILE A 88 -16.84 -6.44 -0.53
CA ILE A 88 -16.03 -5.38 -1.16
C ILE A 88 -16.99 -4.47 -1.91
N TYR A 89 -16.91 -3.15 -1.67
CA TYR A 89 -17.70 -2.20 -2.46
C TYR A 89 -17.30 -2.24 -3.95
N PRO A 90 -18.22 -1.92 -4.87
CA PRO A 90 -17.86 -1.73 -6.27
C PRO A 90 -16.84 -0.60 -6.42
N VAL A 91 -15.93 -0.76 -7.37
CA VAL A 91 -14.98 0.31 -7.75
C VAL A 91 -15.76 1.38 -8.50
N ASN A 92 -15.74 2.60 -7.97
CA ASN A 92 -16.38 3.77 -8.56
C ASN A 92 -15.38 4.90 -8.71
N GLU A 93 -15.64 5.80 -9.65
CA GLU A 93 -14.88 7.04 -9.80
C GLU A 93 -15.58 8.16 -9.03
N TYR A 94 -14.84 8.92 -8.23
CA TYR A 94 -15.39 10.05 -7.50
C TYR A 94 -14.88 11.36 -8.07
N VAL A 95 -15.78 12.29 -8.37
CA VAL A 95 -15.46 13.61 -8.95
C VAL A 95 -16.04 14.72 -8.09
N ASP A 96 -15.43 15.91 -8.15
CA ASP A 96 -16.02 17.11 -7.57
C ASP A 96 -17.04 17.76 -8.52
N GLN A 97 -17.71 18.82 -8.04
CA GLN A 97 -18.73 19.55 -8.80
C GLN A 97 -18.22 20.16 -10.11
N ALA A 98 -16.90 20.33 -10.26
CA ALA A 98 -16.27 20.81 -11.49
C ALA A 98 -15.82 19.65 -12.41
N GLY A 99 -16.11 18.40 -12.04
CA GLY A 99 -15.76 17.20 -12.79
C GLY A 99 -14.31 16.74 -12.59
N ASN A 100 -13.56 17.29 -11.62
CA ASN A 100 -12.19 16.86 -11.38
C ASN A 100 -12.17 15.61 -10.49
N ALA A 101 -11.39 14.60 -10.88
CA ALA A 101 -11.24 13.35 -10.14
C ALA A 101 -10.70 13.58 -8.72
N ILE A 102 -11.45 13.11 -7.71
CA ILE A 102 -11.12 13.16 -6.29
C ILE A 102 -10.21 12.03 -5.89
N THR A 103 -10.58 10.81 -6.29
CA THR A 103 -9.79 9.61 -6.07
C THR A 103 -8.93 9.36 -7.28
N LEU A 104 -7.68 8.95 -7.05
CA LEU A 104 -6.82 8.44 -8.10
C LEU A 104 -7.26 7.03 -8.52
N PRO A 105 -6.86 6.55 -9.71
CA PRO A 105 -6.96 5.14 -10.04
C PRO A 105 -6.31 4.27 -8.96
N LEU A 106 -6.87 3.08 -8.71
CA LEU A 106 -6.33 2.14 -7.73
C LEU A 106 -4.88 1.80 -8.08
N SER A 107 -4.00 1.82 -7.07
CA SER A 107 -2.66 1.28 -7.19
C SER A 107 -2.70 -0.22 -7.48
N LYS A 108 -1.62 -0.74 -8.05
CA LYS A 108 -1.45 -2.17 -8.29
C LYS A 108 -1.54 -2.95 -6.97
N GLU A 109 -0.88 -2.43 -5.94
CA GLU A 109 -0.84 -3.05 -4.61
C GLU A 109 -2.23 -3.14 -3.99
N PHE A 110 -3.02 -2.07 -4.04
CA PHE A 110 -4.38 -2.10 -3.51
C PHE A 110 -5.29 -3.01 -4.33
N TYR A 111 -5.12 -3.02 -5.66
CA TYR A 111 -5.85 -3.93 -6.53
C TYR A 111 -5.58 -5.40 -6.17
N GLU A 112 -4.32 -5.79 -6.03
CA GLU A 112 -3.91 -7.16 -5.62
C GLU A 112 -4.52 -7.54 -4.26
N MET A 113 -4.64 -6.59 -3.32
CA MET A 113 -5.31 -6.83 -2.05
C MET A 113 -6.80 -7.11 -2.21
N LEU A 114 -7.51 -6.34 -3.03
CA LEU A 114 -8.94 -6.56 -3.29
C LEU A 114 -9.18 -7.89 -4.03
N GLU A 115 -8.35 -8.21 -5.02
CA GLU A 115 -8.39 -9.48 -5.76
C GLU A 115 -8.17 -10.67 -4.81
N ALA A 116 -7.15 -10.61 -3.95
CA ALA A 116 -6.89 -11.65 -2.96
C ALA A 116 -8.07 -11.87 -2.00
N ILE A 117 -8.83 -10.82 -1.66
CA ILE A 117 -10.06 -10.95 -0.86
C ILE A 117 -11.16 -11.59 -1.71
N ALA A 118 -11.38 -11.13 -2.94
CA ALA A 118 -12.43 -11.62 -3.84
C ALA A 118 -12.29 -13.11 -4.18
N ASP A 119 -11.05 -13.57 -4.40
CA ASP A 119 -10.72 -14.97 -4.69
C ASP A 119 -10.74 -15.88 -3.43
N SER A 120 -10.84 -15.27 -2.24
CA SER A 120 -10.82 -16.01 -0.98
C SER A 120 -12.17 -16.66 -0.67
N PRO A 121 -12.18 -17.73 0.16
CA PRO A 121 -13.42 -18.33 0.64
C PRO A 121 -14.19 -17.44 1.64
N TYR A 122 -13.67 -16.26 1.99
CA TYR A 122 -14.31 -15.30 2.88
C TYR A 122 -15.20 -14.31 2.13
N TYR A 123 -15.01 -14.15 0.81
CA TYR A 123 -15.77 -13.20 0.01
C TYR A 123 -17.28 -13.53 -0.03
N ILE A 124 -18.10 -12.48 0.02
CA ILE A 124 -19.55 -12.56 -0.17
C ILE A 124 -20.03 -11.38 -1.03
N ASN A 125 -21.06 -11.63 -1.84
CA ASN A 125 -21.64 -10.61 -2.73
C ASN A 125 -22.69 -9.73 -2.05
N ASP A 126 -23.26 -10.17 -0.93
CA ASP A 126 -24.31 -9.46 -0.20
C ASP A 126 -23.73 -8.72 1.02
N PRO A 127 -23.76 -7.37 1.06
CA PRO A 127 -23.26 -6.60 2.20
C PRO A 127 -24.02 -6.86 3.51
N GLU A 128 -25.31 -7.24 3.47
CA GLU A 128 -26.10 -7.52 4.69
C GLU A 128 -25.64 -8.82 5.37
N MET A 129 -25.03 -9.73 4.61
CA MET A 129 -24.46 -11.00 5.11
C MET A 129 -22.97 -10.88 5.47
N ALA A 130 -22.39 -9.69 5.34
CA ALA A 130 -20.96 -9.47 5.54
C ALA A 130 -20.63 -9.11 7.00
N CYS A 131 -19.64 -9.79 7.56
CA CYS A 131 -19.05 -9.45 8.85
C CYS A 131 -18.15 -8.22 8.72
N LEU A 132 -17.30 -8.17 7.69
CA LEU A 132 -16.47 -7.02 7.36
C LEU A 132 -16.82 -6.44 6.00
N ILE A 133 -16.64 -5.13 5.87
CA ILE A 133 -16.90 -4.40 4.64
C ILE A 133 -15.64 -3.61 4.25
N VAL A 134 -15.18 -3.75 3.00
CA VAL A 134 -13.96 -3.11 2.49
C VAL A 134 -14.33 -2.10 1.39
N PRO A 135 -14.15 -0.79 1.63
CA PRO A 135 -14.24 0.24 0.59
C PRO A 135 -13.21 0.04 -0.50
N SER A 136 -13.64 0.15 -1.76
CA SER A 136 -12.76 0.19 -2.94
C SER A 136 -12.21 1.59 -3.20
N VAL A 137 -11.70 2.22 -2.14
CA VAL A 137 -11.01 3.53 -2.18
C VAL A 137 -9.58 3.28 -1.74
N ASP A 138 -8.62 3.60 -2.61
CA ASP A 138 -7.21 3.39 -2.30
C ASP A 138 -6.71 4.41 -1.27
N LEU A 139 -6.45 3.92 -0.06
CA LEU A 139 -5.95 4.68 1.08
C LEU A 139 -4.54 4.23 1.49
N LEU A 140 -3.84 3.42 0.67
CA LEU A 140 -2.55 2.84 1.06
C LEU A 140 -1.49 3.91 1.32
N ASN A 141 -1.51 5.00 0.54
CA ASN A 141 -0.62 6.14 0.67
C ASN A 141 -1.42 7.44 0.87
N GLN A 142 -1.34 8.01 2.07
CA GLN A 142 -2.09 9.22 2.39
C GLN A 142 -1.62 10.44 1.59
N ASN A 143 -0.34 10.49 1.17
CA ASN A 143 0.20 11.62 0.42
C ASN A 143 -0.50 11.86 -0.93
N SER A 144 -1.20 10.85 -1.46
CA SER A 144 -1.90 10.92 -2.75
C SER A 144 -3.41 11.18 -2.65
N ILE A 145 -3.95 11.46 -1.46
CA ILE A 145 -5.40 11.61 -1.27
C ILE A 145 -5.80 12.99 -0.73
N ARG A 146 -7.02 13.41 -1.09
CA ARG A 146 -7.66 14.61 -0.54
C ARG A 146 -8.44 14.25 0.73
N LEU A 147 -7.85 14.48 1.91
CA LEU A 147 -8.34 13.94 3.20
C LEU A 147 -9.83 14.19 3.47
N ARG A 148 -10.27 15.45 3.31
CA ARG A 148 -11.64 15.86 3.62
C ARG A 148 -12.63 15.22 2.65
N GLU A 149 -12.36 15.32 1.36
CA GLU A 149 -13.21 14.80 0.31
C GLU A 149 -13.29 13.27 0.39
N VAL A 150 -12.17 12.59 0.67
CA VAL A 150 -12.15 11.14 0.89
C VAL A 150 -12.96 10.74 2.12
N GLY A 151 -12.89 11.49 3.22
CA GLY A 151 -13.77 11.29 4.37
C GLY A 151 -15.25 11.39 3.97
N GLN A 152 -15.61 12.39 3.16
CA GLN A 152 -16.98 12.54 2.65
C GLN A 152 -17.39 11.39 1.72
N ILE A 153 -16.49 10.89 0.89
CA ILE A 153 -16.72 9.69 0.07
C ILE A 153 -17.09 8.51 0.97
N LEU A 154 -16.26 8.22 1.99
CA LEU A 154 -16.52 7.13 2.92
C LEU A 154 -17.87 7.32 3.63
N ALA A 155 -18.16 8.53 4.10
CA ALA A 155 -19.42 8.87 4.75
C ALA A 155 -20.65 8.77 3.83
N SER A 156 -20.45 8.83 2.51
CA SER A 156 -21.49 8.70 1.49
C SER A 156 -21.72 7.25 1.05
N LEU A 157 -20.87 6.31 1.46
CA LEU A 157 -21.03 4.90 1.11
C LEU A 157 -22.31 4.34 1.76
N PRO A 158 -23.16 3.62 0.99
CA PRO A 158 -24.28 2.88 1.57
C PRO A 158 -23.75 1.91 2.63
N TRP A 159 -24.43 1.69 3.75
CA TRP A 159 -23.94 0.86 4.87
C TRP A 159 -22.73 1.38 5.66
N TRP A 160 -22.13 2.54 5.34
CA TRP A 160 -20.99 3.08 6.09
C TRP A 160 -21.19 3.03 7.61
N ASN A 161 -22.41 3.38 8.07
CA ASN A 161 -22.82 3.30 9.48
C ASN A 161 -21.75 3.86 10.45
N ASN A 162 -21.26 5.04 10.12
CA ASN A 162 -20.18 5.71 10.85
C ASN A 162 -18.89 4.87 11.00
N GLY A 163 -18.60 4.00 10.04
CA GLY A 163 -17.45 3.11 9.99
C GLY A 163 -17.61 1.77 10.72
N ASN A 164 -18.77 1.44 11.31
CA ASN A 164 -18.95 0.12 11.96
C ASN A 164 -18.64 -1.01 10.96
N ASN A 165 -17.82 -1.98 11.38
CA ASN A 165 -17.40 -3.15 10.60
C ASN A 165 -16.65 -2.86 9.29
N HIS A 166 -16.33 -1.59 9.02
CA HIS A 166 -15.54 -1.22 7.86
C HIS A 166 -14.06 -1.44 8.14
N LEU A 167 -13.36 -2.04 7.18
CA LEU A 167 -11.91 -2.27 7.23
C LEU A 167 -11.22 -1.39 6.18
N LEU A 168 -10.34 -0.52 6.63
CA LEU A 168 -9.54 0.38 5.80
C LEU A 168 -8.07 -0.04 5.83
N PHE A 169 -7.41 0.00 4.69
CA PHE A 169 -5.98 -0.31 4.57
C PHE A 169 -5.17 0.97 4.38
N ASN A 170 -4.15 1.18 5.21
CA ASN A 170 -3.24 2.32 5.07
C ASN A 170 -1.82 1.95 5.49
N MET A 171 -0.89 1.94 4.54
CA MET A 171 0.51 1.61 4.81
C MET A 171 1.32 2.85 5.19
N LEU A 172 1.08 3.98 4.53
CA LEU A 172 1.85 5.23 4.68
C LEU A 172 0.94 6.38 5.11
N PRO A 173 0.69 6.54 6.42
CA PRO A 173 -0.06 7.68 6.96
C PRO A 173 0.75 8.98 6.96
N GLY A 174 0.08 10.11 6.81
CA GLY A 174 0.70 11.43 6.71
C GLY A 174 1.29 11.74 5.33
N SER A 175 2.05 12.82 5.28
CA SER A 175 2.72 13.30 4.06
C SER A 175 4.04 13.94 4.41
N SER A 176 5.01 13.89 3.50
CA SER A 176 6.28 14.59 3.71
C SER A 176 6.05 16.08 4.01
N PRO A 177 6.75 16.68 5.00
CA PRO A 177 7.83 16.09 5.82
C PRO A 177 7.36 15.35 7.08
N ASP A 178 6.11 15.54 7.50
CA ASP A 178 5.60 15.12 8.80
C ASP A 178 4.65 13.92 8.63
N TYR A 179 5.20 12.72 8.74
CA TYR A 179 4.41 11.48 8.67
C TYR A 179 3.62 11.28 9.97
N SER A 180 2.34 10.95 9.81
CA SER A 180 1.42 10.71 10.91
C SER A 180 1.56 9.27 11.42
N THR A 181 1.01 8.98 12.58
CA THR A 181 1.06 7.62 13.16
C THR A 181 -0.19 6.80 12.87
N VAL A 182 -1.13 7.32 12.08
CA VAL A 182 -2.37 6.70 11.63
C VAL A 182 -2.97 7.54 10.49
N LEU A 183 -3.82 6.94 9.66
CA LEU A 183 -4.57 7.63 8.60
C LEU A 183 -5.37 8.82 9.18
N GLU A 184 -5.21 9.99 8.58
CA GLU A 184 -5.84 11.25 9.03
C GLU A 184 -7.19 11.55 8.39
N VAL A 185 -7.68 10.65 7.54
CA VAL A 185 -9.05 10.72 7.03
C VAL A 185 -10.04 10.53 8.19
N ASP A 186 -11.16 11.25 8.12
CA ASP A 186 -12.29 11.05 9.02
C ASP A 186 -12.94 9.68 8.78
N THR A 187 -12.56 8.72 9.62
CA THR A 187 -12.88 7.29 9.48
C THR A 187 -13.95 6.80 10.45
N GLY A 188 -14.47 7.69 11.32
CA GLY A 188 -15.42 7.32 12.37
C GLY A 188 -14.92 6.13 13.20
N LYS A 189 -15.68 5.04 13.15
CA LYS A 189 -15.47 3.81 13.90
C LYS A 189 -14.78 2.70 13.10
N ALA A 190 -14.33 2.97 11.87
CA ALA A 190 -13.72 1.95 11.02
C ALA A 190 -12.46 1.34 11.64
N VAL A 191 -12.26 0.04 11.42
CA VAL A 191 -11.03 -0.68 11.73
C VAL A 191 -9.97 -0.26 10.72
N ILE A 192 -8.76 0.05 11.20
CA ILE A 192 -7.63 0.40 10.35
C ILE A 192 -6.62 -0.74 10.39
N ALA A 193 -6.40 -1.36 9.24
CA ALA A 193 -5.25 -2.19 8.98
C ALA A 193 -4.10 -1.29 8.49
N GLY A 194 -3.11 -1.03 9.35
CA GLY A 194 -2.06 -0.06 9.02
C GLY A 194 -0.64 -0.40 9.47
N GLY A 195 0.32 0.18 8.75
CA GLY A 195 1.76 -0.02 8.97
C GLY A 195 2.46 1.05 9.80
N GLY A 196 1.86 2.24 9.96
CA GLY A 196 2.49 3.39 10.61
C GLY A 196 2.13 3.60 12.09
N PHE A 197 1.51 2.61 12.75
CA PHE A 197 1.01 2.79 14.11
C PHE A 197 2.10 3.11 15.13
N SER A 198 1.74 3.96 16.10
CA SER A 198 2.49 4.17 17.34
C SER A 198 1.74 3.56 18.52
N THR A 199 2.39 3.50 19.69
CA THR A 199 1.76 3.07 20.95
C THR A 199 0.49 3.87 21.29
N TRP A 200 0.40 5.12 20.84
CA TRP A 200 -0.73 6.02 21.14
C TRP A 200 -1.84 5.97 20.10
N SER A 201 -1.50 5.71 18.84
CA SER A 201 -2.48 5.66 17.75
C SER A 201 -3.09 4.27 17.56
N TYR A 202 -2.39 3.20 17.95
CA TYR A 202 -2.87 1.83 17.83
C TYR A 202 -4.02 1.51 18.81
N ARG A 203 -5.23 1.25 18.30
CA ARG A 203 -6.33 0.73 19.12
C ARG A 203 -6.18 -0.77 19.30
N ARG A 204 -5.63 -1.17 20.44
CA ARG A 204 -5.44 -2.58 20.80
C ARG A 204 -6.75 -3.36 20.67
N THR A 205 -6.65 -4.60 20.20
CA THR A 205 -7.78 -5.51 19.97
C THR A 205 -8.83 -4.99 18.98
N PHE A 206 -8.55 -3.93 18.22
CA PHE A 206 -9.46 -3.34 17.26
C PHE A 206 -8.78 -3.11 15.92
N ASP A 207 -7.72 -2.29 15.90
CA ASP A 207 -6.89 -2.06 14.71
C ASP A 207 -5.94 -3.23 14.44
N VAL A 208 -5.52 -3.39 13.18
CA VAL A 208 -4.64 -4.48 12.74
C VAL A 208 -3.32 -3.89 12.27
N SER A 209 -2.20 -4.28 12.89
CA SER A 209 -0.88 -3.89 12.36
C SER A 209 -0.54 -4.79 11.18
N ILE A 210 -0.26 -4.17 10.02
CA ILE A 210 0.13 -4.86 8.79
C ILE A 210 1.52 -4.40 8.35
N PRO A 211 2.29 -5.24 7.62
CA PRO A 211 3.55 -4.81 7.04
C PRO A 211 3.34 -3.75 5.95
N ILE A 212 4.35 -2.90 5.76
CA ILE A 212 4.40 -1.94 4.66
C ILE A 212 4.98 -2.63 3.42
N TYR A 213 4.38 -2.36 2.26
CA TYR A 213 4.87 -2.85 0.99
C TYR A 213 6.27 -2.28 0.67
N ASN A 214 7.18 -3.14 0.19
CA ASN A 214 8.50 -2.72 -0.26
C ASN A 214 8.56 -2.81 -1.79
N PRO A 215 8.66 -1.66 -2.50
CA PRO A 215 8.67 -1.63 -3.97
C PRO A 215 9.92 -2.27 -4.59
N LEU A 216 10.95 -2.57 -3.79
CA LEU A 216 12.15 -3.27 -4.24
C LEU A 216 11.93 -4.80 -4.33
N ILE A 217 10.83 -5.32 -3.79
CA ILE A 217 10.51 -6.74 -3.87
C ILE A 217 10.01 -7.06 -5.29
N GLN A 218 10.76 -7.92 -5.99
CA GLN A 218 10.35 -8.49 -7.27
C GLN A 218 10.14 -9.99 -7.08
N PRO A 219 8.89 -10.48 -7.03
CA PRO A 219 8.58 -11.87 -6.70
C PRO A 219 9.39 -12.89 -7.51
N ASP A 220 9.57 -12.63 -8.82
CA ASP A 220 10.31 -13.52 -9.72
C ASP A 220 11.82 -13.61 -9.42
N LYS A 221 12.37 -12.59 -8.75
CA LYS A 221 13.79 -12.53 -8.36
C LYS A 221 14.04 -12.92 -6.91
N MET A 222 12.97 -13.20 -6.16
CA MET A 222 13.06 -13.56 -4.76
C MET A 222 13.30 -15.06 -4.62
N PRO A 223 14.34 -15.49 -3.89
CA PRO A 223 14.55 -16.91 -3.65
C PRO A 223 13.36 -17.48 -2.88
N GLN A 224 12.88 -18.65 -3.28
CA GLN A 224 11.83 -19.35 -2.54
C GLN A 224 12.39 -19.85 -1.22
N LYS A 225 11.69 -19.54 -0.12
CA LYS A 225 12.03 -20.02 1.22
C LYS A 225 10.85 -20.74 1.83
N SER A 226 11.14 -21.81 2.57
CA SER A 226 10.13 -22.52 3.32
C SER A 226 9.69 -21.68 4.52
N TYR A 227 8.39 -21.66 4.79
CA TYR A 227 7.85 -21.09 6.03
C TYR A 227 8.35 -21.83 7.28
N LEU A 228 8.91 -23.04 7.13
CA LEU A 228 9.51 -23.83 8.20
C LEU A 228 10.97 -23.45 8.49
N GLU A 229 11.62 -22.66 7.63
CA GLU A 229 13.00 -22.22 7.91
C GLU A 229 13.04 -21.36 9.17
N LYS A 230 13.99 -21.68 10.06
CA LYS A 230 14.24 -20.87 11.25
C LYS A 230 14.83 -19.53 10.82
N ARG A 231 14.09 -18.46 11.08
CA ARG A 231 14.53 -17.08 10.83
C ARG A 231 15.70 -16.74 11.75
N ARG A 232 16.83 -16.32 11.15
CA ARG A 232 18.08 -16.02 11.87
C ARG A 232 17.91 -14.79 12.76
N TYR A 233 17.24 -13.77 12.25
CA TYR A 233 16.99 -12.53 12.98
C TYR A 233 15.54 -12.50 13.46
N LEU A 234 15.31 -12.01 14.67
CA LEU A 234 13.97 -11.70 15.15
C LEU A 234 13.52 -10.38 14.53
N VAL A 235 14.39 -9.36 14.57
CA VAL A 235 14.08 -8.01 14.14
C VAL A 235 15.22 -7.44 13.30
N ILE A 236 14.88 -6.69 12.27
CA ILE A 236 15.83 -5.89 11.48
C ILE A 236 15.43 -4.42 11.51
N SER A 237 16.39 -3.53 11.68
CA SER A 237 16.25 -2.12 11.31
C SER A 237 17.13 -1.85 10.09
N SER A 238 16.54 -1.31 9.05
CA SER A 238 17.16 -1.07 7.74
C SER A 238 17.16 0.39 7.33
N GLN A 239 16.63 1.26 8.17
CA GLN A 239 16.61 2.69 7.90
C GLN A 239 18.00 3.26 7.98
N THR A 240 18.42 3.87 6.89
CA THR A 240 19.79 4.32 6.74
C THR A 240 19.98 5.80 7.05
N SER A 241 18.91 6.59 6.95
CA SER A 241 18.91 8.03 7.21
C SER A 241 18.33 8.36 8.58
N LEU A 242 18.93 7.79 9.63
CA LEU A 242 18.50 8.01 11.01
C LEU A 242 19.21 9.19 11.68
N HIS A 243 18.53 9.89 12.59
CA HIS A 243 19.18 10.85 13.49
C HIS A 243 20.20 10.13 14.38
N LYS A 244 21.24 10.84 14.83
CA LYS A 244 22.33 10.24 15.62
C LYS A 244 21.80 9.52 16.87
N GLU A 245 20.89 10.15 17.60
CA GLU A 245 20.33 9.59 18.84
C GLU A 245 19.63 8.24 18.60
N TYR A 246 18.81 8.12 17.55
CA TYR A 246 18.16 6.86 17.20
C TYR A 246 19.18 5.80 16.79
N ARG A 247 20.23 6.17 16.04
CA ARG A 247 21.31 5.24 15.68
C ARG A 247 22.03 4.70 16.91
N ASP A 248 22.33 5.55 17.88
CA ASP A 248 23.01 5.16 19.11
C ASP A 248 22.16 4.15 19.91
N VAL A 249 20.84 4.37 20.00
CA VAL A 249 19.90 3.42 20.63
C VAL A 249 19.87 2.07 19.90
N LEU A 250 19.75 2.06 18.56
CA LEU A 250 19.72 0.81 17.80
C LEU A 250 21.05 0.04 17.90
N HIS A 251 22.18 0.75 18.03
CA HIS A 251 23.46 0.13 18.29
C HIS A 251 23.52 -0.54 19.67
N ASP A 252 22.95 0.08 20.69
CA ASP A 252 22.92 -0.52 22.02
C ASP A 252 21.98 -1.73 22.09
N ILE A 253 20.87 -1.72 21.35
CA ILE A 253 20.00 -2.90 21.17
C ILE A 253 20.76 -4.01 20.45
N GLU A 254 21.49 -3.71 19.37
CA GLU A 254 22.28 -4.71 18.62
C GLU A 254 23.36 -5.38 19.47
N LYS A 255 23.94 -4.67 20.45
CA LYS A 255 24.90 -5.27 21.39
C LYS A 255 24.24 -6.22 22.40
N GLN A 256 22.97 -5.97 22.74
CA GLN A 256 22.24 -6.70 23.79
C GLN A 256 21.41 -7.87 23.24
N GLU A 257 20.92 -7.78 22.00
CA GLU A 257 20.06 -8.77 21.37
C GLU A 257 20.73 -9.34 20.10
N PRO A 258 21.35 -10.54 20.17
CA PRO A 258 22.03 -11.17 19.02
C PRO A 258 21.12 -11.44 17.82
N ARG A 259 19.80 -11.50 18.04
CA ARG A 259 18.80 -11.71 16.98
C ARG A 259 18.29 -10.39 16.40
N PHE A 260 18.84 -9.24 16.80
CA PHE A 260 18.60 -7.95 16.19
C PHE A 260 19.70 -7.64 15.17
N LEU A 261 19.32 -7.22 13.97
CA LEU A 261 20.27 -6.77 12.94
C LEU A 261 20.02 -5.31 12.60
N PHE A 262 21.06 -4.48 12.75
CA PHE A 262 21.03 -3.10 12.31
C PHE A 262 21.81 -2.93 11.00
N ILE A 263 21.08 -2.65 9.92
CA ILE A 263 21.63 -2.44 8.58
C ILE A 263 21.73 -0.94 8.32
N GLN A 264 22.92 -0.49 7.93
CA GLN A 264 23.23 0.92 7.69
C GLN A 264 23.77 1.14 6.28
N LYS A 265 24.10 2.40 5.97
CA LYS A 265 24.86 2.74 4.75
C LYS A 265 26.18 1.96 4.70
N CYS A 266 26.50 1.42 3.53
CA CYS A 266 27.82 0.84 3.29
C CYS A 266 28.91 1.92 3.25
N PRO A 267 30.07 1.74 3.93
CA PRO A 267 31.12 2.77 4.02
C PRO A 267 31.75 3.22 2.70
N THR A 268 31.72 2.36 1.68
CA THR A 268 32.42 2.54 0.39
C THR A 268 31.53 3.04 -0.75
N GLU A 269 30.28 3.44 -0.49
CA GLU A 269 29.39 3.95 -1.53
C GLU A 269 29.66 5.44 -1.84
N GLU A 270 30.30 5.69 -2.99
CA GLU A 270 30.49 7.03 -3.56
C GLU A 270 29.20 7.56 -4.23
N ARG A 271 28.85 8.81 -3.87
CA ARG A 271 27.92 9.78 -4.49
C ARG A 271 26.47 9.38 -4.81
N THR A 272 26.12 8.14 -5.15
CA THR A 272 24.72 7.72 -5.39
C THR A 272 24.29 6.67 -4.38
N TRP A 273 23.16 6.91 -3.72
CA TRP A 273 22.62 6.04 -2.70
C TRP A 273 21.98 4.79 -3.33
N ASN A 274 22.43 3.59 -2.96
CA ASN A 274 21.82 2.34 -3.42
C ASN A 274 20.81 1.82 -2.38
N PHE A 275 19.51 2.05 -2.59
CA PHE A 275 18.44 1.60 -1.69
C PHE A 275 18.32 0.08 -1.60
N SER A 276 18.84 -0.67 -2.57
CA SER A 276 18.76 -2.14 -2.59
C SER A 276 19.89 -2.81 -1.80
N ARG A 277 20.79 -2.03 -1.17
CA ARG A 277 21.94 -2.57 -0.46
C ARG A 277 22.14 -1.86 0.87
N GLY A 278 22.52 -2.63 1.89
CA GLY A 278 22.92 -2.09 3.18
C GLY A 278 24.00 -2.95 3.84
N CYS A 279 24.67 -2.40 4.84
CA CYS A 279 25.81 -3.05 5.50
C CYS A 279 25.69 -3.07 7.01
N LYS A 280 26.17 -4.17 7.60
CA LYS A 280 26.64 -4.20 8.99
C LYS A 280 28.16 -4.15 8.95
N GLN A 281 28.74 -3.00 9.35
CA GLN A 281 30.18 -2.76 9.25
C GLN A 281 30.70 -2.94 7.81
N LYS A 282 31.43 -4.03 7.53
CA LYS A 282 31.97 -4.38 6.20
C LYS A 282 31.16 -5.47 5.49
N VAL A 283 30.17 -6.07 6.14
CA VAL A 283 29.35 -7.14 5.58
C VAL A 283 28.14 -6.52 4.90
N ALA A 284 28.03 -6.73 3.59
CA ALA A 284 26.92 -6.24 2.79
C ALA A 284 25.75 -7.25 2.75
N TYR A 285 24.55 -6.70 2.69
CA TYR A 285 23.29 -7.42 2.56
C TYR A 285 22.46 -6.80 1.42
N ASP A 286 21.73 -7.66 0.71
CA ASP A 286 20.74 -7.29 -0.29
C ASP A 286 19.39 -7.02 0.40
N TYR A 287 18.83 -5.83 0.18
CA TYR A 287 17.76 -5.28 1.02
C TYR A 287 16.36 -5.88 0.79
N PRO A 288 15.93 -6.36 -0.38
CA PRO A 288 14.74 -7.22 -0.39
C PRO A 288 15.02 -8.62 0.18
N GLN A 289 16.19 -9.22 -0.10
CA GLN A 289 16.43 -10.62 0.28
C GLN A 289 16.59 -10.83 1.79
N ILE A 290 17.22 -9.88 2.48
CA ILE A 290 17.40 -9.94 3.95
C ILE A 290 16.07 -9.88 4.69
N LEU A 291 15.02 -9.35 4.05
CA LEU A 291 13.68 -9.33 4.63
C LEU A 291 13.08 -10.73 4.80
N GLN A 292 13.53 -11.71 4.02
CA GLN A 292 13.04 -13.09 4.11
C GLN A 292 13.62 -13.87 5.30
N VAL A 293 14.70 -13.39 5.94
CA VAL A 293 15.37 -14.11 7.05
C VAL A 293 15.07 -13.53 8.43
N ASN A 294 14.11 -12.61 8.53
CA ASN A 294 13.71 -12.00 9.79
C ASN A 294 12.21 -12.09 10.04
N SER A 295 11.79 -12.00 11.31
CA SER A 295 10.36 -12.02 11.67
C SER A 295 9.67 -10.66 11.52
N SER A 296 10.36 -9.57 11.79
CA SER A 296 9.78 -8.22 11.80
C SER A 296 10.80 -7.14 11.42
N VAL A 297 10.31 -6.03 10.89
CA VAL A 297 11.10 -4.84 10.56
C VAL A 297 10.71 -3.70 11.50
N ILE A 298 11.70 -2.94 11.98
CA ILE A 298 11.48 -1.69 12.72
C ILE A 298 11.88 -0.51 11.84
N GLU A 299 10.95 0.44 11.73
CA GLU A 299 11.18 1.75 11.14
C GLU A 299 10.92 2.85 12.19
N CYS A 300 11.97 3.54 12.61
CA CYS A 300 11.93 4.78 13.37
C CYS A 300 11.54 5.94 12.45
N ASN A 301 10.31 6.42 12.56
CA ASN A 301 9.90 7.67 11.93
C ASN A 301 10.34 8.86 12.77
N LYS A 302 10.71 9.95 12.08
CA LYS A 302 10.99 11.24 12.72
C LYS A 302 9.63 11.83 13.12
N GLN A 303 9.39 11.97 14.42
CA GLN A 303 8.36 12.86 14.95
C GLN A 303 8.92 14.27 15.10
#